data_AF-A0A5D2X765-F1
#
_entry.id   AF-A0A5D2X765-F1
#
_cell.length_a   1.000
_cell.length_b   1.000
_cell.length_c   1.000
_cell.angle_alpha   90.00
_cell.angle_beta   90.00
_cell.angle_gamma   90.00
#
_symmetry.space_group_name_H-M   'P 1'
#
loop_
_entity.id
_entity.type
_entity.pdbx_description
1 polymer ?
#
loop_
_entity_poly.entity_id
_entity_poly.type
_entity_poly.pdbx_seq_one_letter_code
_entity_poly.pdbx_strand_id
1 'polypeptide(L)'
;MRPHSVSSAAAKQAELLRIVGNNCFKQGHLGAAIDAYTEAITLCPDVAVYWTNRALCHRRKNDWLKVEKDCRRAIQLDNSSVKAHCTLGLALLQKQELDEGVDELQKALDLGRGANPKGYMIDEIWQELAKAKYLQWEHASSKRSWELQSLKEACETALKEKHFLDDSHPGSFSDEAIISHMKQLEVLSRVFKEAGEADIPGEVPDYLCCKITLDILRDPVITPSGVSYERTVILHHLQKVGKFDPVTREPLDHSQLVPNLAIKEAVQAYLDGHGWAYNTN
;
A
#
# COMPACT_ATOMS: atom_id res chain seq x y z
N MET A 1 -17.29 -16.58 -37.81
CA MET A 1 -16.56 -15.31 -38.07
C MET A 1 -15.19 -15.43 -37.43
N ARG A 2 -14.11 -15.45 -38.22
CA ARG A 2 -12.72 -15.54 -37.72
C ARG A 2 -12.19 -14.12 -37.47
N PRO A 3 -11.41 -13.84 -36.42
CA PRO A 3 -10.91 -12.49 -36.17
C PRO A 3 -9.85 -12.13 -37.20
N HIS A 4 -9.89 -10.86 -37.60
CA HIS A 4 -9.05 -10.24 -38.61
C HIS A 4 -7.56 -10.43 -38.31
N SER A 5 -6.83 -11.05 -39.25
CA SER A 5 -5.39 -10.94 -39.31
C SER A 5 -5.04 -9.49 -39.61
N VAL A 6 -4.60 -8.74 -38.61
CA VAL A 6 -3.93 -7.45 -38.83
C VAL A 6 -2.82 -7.69 -39.85
N SER A 7 -2.78 -6.89 -40.92
CA SER A 7 -1.72 -6.98 -41.93
C SER A 7 -0.36 -6.83 -41.24
N SER A 8 0.58 -7.72 -41.52
CA SER A 8 1.97 -7.66 -41.02
C SER A 8 2.61 -6.27 -41.21
N ALA A 9 2.20 -5.53 -42.24
CA ALA A 9 2.64 -4.15 -42.46
C ALA A 9 2.08 -3.14 -41.44
N ALA A 10 0.80 -3.26 -41.07
CA ALA A 10 0.16 -2.39 -40.07
C ALA A 10 0.76 -2.61 -38.67
N ALA A 11 1.01 -3.87 -38.29
CA ALA A 11 1.67 -4.20 -37.03
C ALA A 11 3.11 -3.65 -36.96
N LYS A 12 3.88 -3.77 -38.05
CA LYS A 12 5.22 -3.15 -38.15
C LYS A 12 5.16 -1.63 -38.04
N GLN A 13 4.19 -1.01 -38.70
CA GLN A 13 4.01 0.44 -38.64
C GLN A 13 3.62 0.92 -37.24
N ALA A 14 2.68 0.23 -36.57
CA ALA A 14 2.30 0.52 -35.18
C ALA A 14 3.50 0.43 -34.23
N GLU A 15 4.40 -0.54 -34.47
CA GLU A 15 5.60 -0.70 -33.67
C GLU A 15 6.63 0.42 -33.91
N LEU A 16 6.78 0.89 -35.15
CA LEU A 16 7.59 2.08 -35.44
C LEU A 16 7.02 3.32 -34.73
N LEU A 17 5.70 3.50 -34.76
CA LEU A 17 5.02 4.59 -34.06
C LEU A 17 5.22 4.50 -32.53
N ARG A 18 5.22 3.28 -31.95
CA ARG A 18 5.60 3.08 -30.55
C ARG A 18 7.02 3.58 -30.26
N ILE A 19 7.98 3.28 -31.14
CA ILE A 19 9.37 3.72 -30.98
C ILE A 19 9.47 5.26 -31.08
N VAL A 20 8.78 5.87 -32.04
CA VAL A 20 8.70 7.34 -32.17
C VAL A 20 8.11 7.95 -30.90
N GLY A 21 6.97 7.43 -30.41
CA GLY A 21 6.34 7.89 -29.18
C GLY A 21 7.26 7.77 -27.97
N ASN A 22 8.03 6.67 -27.86
CA ASN A 22 9.02 6.49 -26.78
C ASN A 22 10.12 7.56 -26.84
N ASN A 23 10.60 7.90 -28.04
CA ASN A 23 11.64 8.92 -28.23
C ASN A 23 11.10 10.32 -27.88
N CYS A 24 9.90 10.68 -28.35
CA CYS A 24 9.24 11.92 -27.99
C CYS A 24 9.01 12.03 -26.48
N PHE A 25 8.58 10.94 -25.82
CA PHE A 25 8.38 10.91 -24.37
C PHE A 25 9.68 11.14 -23.58
N LYS A 26 10.80 10.55 -24.04
CA LYS A 26 12.13 10.78 -23.45
C LYS A 26 12.60 12.23 -23.64
N GLN A 27 12.27 12.86 -24.76
CA GLN A 27 12.57 14.26 -25.05
C GLN A 27 11.63 15.26 -24.34
N GLY A 28 10.58 14.78 -23.66
CA GLY A 28 9.59 15.64 -22.99
C GLY A 28 8.50 16.19 -23.92
N HIS A 29 8.49 15.82 -25.21
CA HIS A 29 7.46 16.21 -26.17
C HIS A 29 6.19 15.37 -25.98
N LEU A 30 5.43 15.66 -24.92
CA LEU A 30 4.27 14.85 -24.53
C LEU A 30 3.15 14.83 -25.57
N GLY A 31 2.91 15.95 -26.28
CA GLY A 31 1.90 16.03 -27.34
C GLY A 31 2.20 15.06 -28.48
N ALA A 32 3.38 15.20 -29.08
CA ALA A 32 3.84 14.32 -30.16
C ALA A 32 3.90 12.85 -29.75
N ALA A 33 4.24 12.55 -28.48
CA ALA A 33 4.20 11.18 -27.96
C ALA A 33 2.76 10.63 -27.92
N ILE A 34 1.79 11.42 -27.45
CA ILE A 34 0.37 11.04 -27.42
C ILE A 34 -0.15 10.79 -28.84
N ASP A 35 0.20 11.64 -29.80
CA ASP A 35 -0.23 11.49 -31.20
C ASP A 35 0.33 10.19 -31.79
N ALA A 36 1.63 9.95 -31.64
CA ALA A 36 2.27 8.72 -32.11
C ALA A 36 1.67 7.45 -31.48
N TYR A 37 1.40 7.43 -30.17
CA TYR A 37 0.73 6.29 -29.54
C TYR A 37 -0.73 6.16 -29.97
N THR A 38 -1.43 7.26 -30.23
CA THR A 38 -2.81 7.23 -30.71
C THR A 38 -2.86 6.62 -32.11
N GLU A 39 -1.95 7.00 -33.01
CA GLU A 39 -1.80 6.36 -34.32
C GLU A 39 -1.43 4.87 -34.21
N ALA A 40 -0.55 4.49 -33.27
CA ALA A 40 -0.25 3.08 -33.03
C ALA A 40 -1.50 2.29 -32.59
N ILE A 41 -2.33 2.89 -31.72
CA ILE A 41 -3.60 2.31 -31.25
C ILE A 41 -4.63 2.22 -32.37
N THR A 42 -4.71 3.19 -33.29
CA THR A 42 -5.66 3.11 -34.42
C THR A 42 -5.29 1.99 -35.38
N LEU A 43 -4.00 1.71 -35.58
CA LEU A 43 -3.52 0.60 -36.40
C LEU A 43 -3.68 -0.76 -35.71
N CYS A 44 -3.40 -0.82 -34.40
CA CYS A 44 -3.36 -2.06 -33.61
C CYS A 44 -3.92 -1.81 -32.19
N PRO A 45 -5.25 -1.87 -32.02
CA PRO A 45 -5.92 -1.50 -30.76
C PRO A 45 -5.82 -2.58 -29.66
N ASP A 46 -5.35 -3.77 -30.00
CA ASP A 46 -5.24 -4.97 -29.15
C ASP A 46 -3.88 -5.10 -28.44
N VAL A 47 -2.96 -4.15 -28.64
CA VAL A 47 -1.64 -4.15 -27.99
C VAL A 47 -1.67 -3.29 -26.72
N ALA A 48 -1.66 -3.93 -25.55
CA ALA A 48 -1.74 -3.27 -24.23
C ALA A 48 -0.66 -2.19 -24.00
N VAL A 49 0.55 -2.41 -24.50
CA VAL A 49 1.70 -1.51 -24.29
C VAL A 49 1.46 -0.10 -24.84
N TYR A 50 0.74 0.04 -25.95
CA TYR A 50 0.47 1.36 -26.53
C TYR A 50 -0.44 2.19 -25.62
N TRP A 51 -1.47 1.56 -25.04
CA TRP A 51 -2.38 2.16 -24.07
C TRP A 51 -1.63 2.59 -22.81
N THR A 52 -0.83 1.70 -22.20
CA THR A 52 -0.05 2.04 -21.00
C THR A 52 0.94 3.18 -21.26
N ASN A 53 1.58 3.21 -22.43
CA ASN A 53 2.53 4.28 -22.76
C ASN A 53 1.84 5.63 -22.99
N ARG A 54 0.65 5.65 -23.61
CA ARG A 54 -0.16 6.87 -23.73
C ARG A 54 -0.67 7.35 -22.38
N ALA A 55 -1.09 6.43 -21.51
CA ALA A 55 -1.49 6.74 -20.13
C ALA A 55 -0.37 7.45 -19.36
N LEU A 56 0.89 7.03 -19.50
CA LEU A 56 2.02 7.72 -18.86
C LEU A 56 2.23 9.14 -19.37
N CYS A 57 1.93 9.40 -20.65
CA CYS A 57 1.96 10.76 -21.20
C CYS A 57 0.86 11.62 -20.59
N HIS A 58 -0.36 11.08 -20.47
CA HIS A 58 -1.47 11.74 -19.79
C HIS A 58 -1.18 12.00 -18.31
N ARG A 59 -0.51 11.06 -17.64
CA ARG A 59 -0.05 11.19 -16.25
C ARG A 59 0.85 12.39 -16.06
N ARG A 60 1.84 12.58 -16.95
CA ARG A 60 2.73 13.76 -16.90
C ARG A 60 2.00 15.09 -17.17
N LYS A 61 0.80 15.04 -17.75
CA LYS A 61 -0.08 16.20 -17.96
C LYS A 61 -1.16 16.35 -16.87
N ASN A 62 -1.15 15.49 -15.85
CA ASN A 62 -2.18 15.42 -14.80
C ASN A 62 -3.62 15.21 -15.36
N ASP A 63 -3.76 14.57 -16.52
CA ASP A 63 -5.06 14.26 -17.13
C ASP A 63 -5.57 12.89 -16.65
N TRP A 64 -5.91 12.82 -15.36
CA TRP A 64 -6.21 11.57 -14.64
C TRP A 64 -7.37 10.77 -15.24
N LEU A 65 -8.37 11.44 -15.82
CA LEU A 65 -9.49 10.80 -16.49
C LEU A 65 -9.04 9.99 -17.72
N LYS A 66 -8.10 10.53 -18.52
CA LYS A 66 -7.54 9.79 -19.66
C LYS A 66 -6.58 8.70 -19.22
N VAL A 67 -5.81 8.93 -18.14
CA VAL A 67 -4.95 7.90 -17.54
C VAL A 67 -5.78 6.67 -17.17
N GLU A 68 -6.85 6.86 -16.40
CA GLU A 68 -7.73 5.79 -15.96
C GLU A 68 -8.31 5.01 -17.15
N LYS A 69 -8.87 5.73 -18.14
CA LYS A 69 -9.46 5.12 -19.34
C LYS A 69 -8.45 4.25 -20.09
N ASP A 70 -7.25 4.75 -20.32
CA ASP A 70 -6.20 4.03 -21.04
C ASP A 70 -5.67 2.85 -20.23
N CYS A 71 -5.49 2.99 -18.92
CA CYS A 71 -5.03 1.92 -18.06
C CYS A 71 -6.06 0.80 -17.92
N ARG A 72 -7.35 1.11 -17.74
CA ARG A 72 -8.42 0.09 -17.73
C ARG A 72 -8.46 -0.68 -19.05
N ARG A 73 -8.25 0.00 -20.19
CA ARG A 73 -8.13 -0.67 -21.49
C ARG A 73 -6.88 -1.55 -21.60
N ALA A 74 -5.74 -1.08 -21.09
CA ALA A 74 -4.52 -1.88 -21.06
C ALA A 74 -4.68 -3.15 -20.22
N ILE A 75 -5.32 -3.06 -19.05
CA ILE A 75 -5.58 -4.19 -18.15
C ILE A 75 -6.55 -5.20 -18.78
N GLN A 76 -7.57 -4.73 -19.52
CA GLN A 76 -8.45 -5.62 -20.30
C GLN A 76 -7.69 -6.46 -21.34
N LEU A 77 -6.60 -5.94 -21.89
CA LEU A 77 -5.77 -6.60 -22.90
C LEU A 77 -4.66 -7.45 -22.26
N ASP A 78 -4.09 -6.98 -21.16
CA ASP A 78 -3.04 -7.63 -20.38
C ASP A 78 -3.26 -7.40 -18.88
N ASN A 79 -3.91 -8.37 -18.24
CA ASN A 79 -4.18 -8.36 -16.80
C ASN A 79 -2.94 -8.64 -15.94
N SER A 80 -1.78 -8.94 -16.54
CA SER A 80 -0.52 -9.15 -15.83
C SER A 80 0.37 -7.90 -15.84
N SER A 81 -0.12 -6.79 -16.40
CA SER A 81 0.67 -5.58 -16.58
C SER A 81 0.83 -4.79 -15.26
N VAL A 82 1.94 -5.05 -14.54
CA VAL A 82 2.35 -4.30 -13.34
C VAL A 82 2.26 -2.78 -13.55
N LYS A 83 2.72 -2.31 -14.71
CA LYS A 83 2.76 -0.89 -15.04
C LYS A 83 1.36 -0.30 -15.23
N ALA A 84 0.43 -1.05 -15.81
CA ALA A 84 -0.94 -0.59 -16.00
C ALA A 84 -1.68 -0.49 -14.67
N HIS A 85 -1.60 -1.53 -13.83
CA HIS A 85 -2.17 -1.54 -12.47
C HIS A 85 -1.58 -0.41 -11.60
N CYS A 86 -0.26 -0.25 -11.59
CA CYS A 86 0.39 0.83 -10.85
C CYS A 86 -0.08 2.22 -11.32
N THR A 87 -0.10 2.45 -12.63
CA THR A 87 -0.51 3.75 -13.19
C THR A 87 -1.99 4.03 -12.94
N LEU A 88 -2.85 3.01 -12.98
CA LEU A 88 -4.27 3.11 -12.63
C LEU A 88 -4.44 3.49 -11.16
N GLY A 89 -3.79 2.75 -10.25
CA GLY A 89 -3.85 3.01 -8.82
C GLY A 89 -3.47 4.44 -8.48
N LEU A 90 -2.35 4.94 -9.04
CA LEU A 90 -1.94 6.34 -8.87
C LEU A 90 -2.98 7.34 -9.38
N ALA A 91 -3.63 7.07 -10.53
CA ALA A 91 -4.66 7.95 -11.05
C ALA A 91 -5.91 7.99 -10.16
N LEU A 92 -6.31 6.84 -9.60
CA LEU A 92 -7.43 6.72 -8.67
C LEU A 92 -7.16 7.46 -7.35
N LEU A 93 -5.95 7.35 -6.80
CA LEU A 93 -5.54 8.12 -5.62
C LEU A 93 -5.64 9.64 -5.87
N GLN A 94 -5.20 10.11 -7.04
CA GLN A 94 -5.32 11.54 -7.41
C GLN A 94 -6.77 12.00 -7.61
N LYS A 95 -7.67 11.07 -7.96
CA LYS A 95 -9.12 11.30 -8.04
C LYS A 95 -9.85 11.15 -6.70
N GLN A 96 -9.13 10.90 -5.60
CA GLN A 96 -9.68 10.63 -4.27
C GLN A 96 -10.51 9.33 -4.18
N GLU A 97 -10.36 8.43 -5.16
CA GLU A 97 -10.92 7.08 -5.14
C GLU A 97 -9.93 6.14 -4.43
N LEU A 98 -9.74 6.37 -3.12
CA LEU A 98 -8.68 5.75 -2.32
C LEU A 98 -8.74 4.21 -2.31
N ASP A 99 -9.92 3.64 -2.09
CA ASP A 99 -10.09 2.18 -1.94
C ASP A 99 -9.73 1.42 -3.23
N GLU A 100 -10.28 1.84 -4.36
CA GLU A 100 -9.94 1.22 -5.66
C GLU A 100 -8.47 1.47 -6.02
N GLY A 101 -7.93 2.65 -5.67
CA GLY A 101 -6.51 2.95 -5.88
C GLY A 101 -5.56 2.02 -5.11
N VAL A 102 -5.89 1.71 -3.86
CA VAL A 102 -5.15 0.77 -3.02
C VAL A 102 -5.21 -0.65 -3.58
N ASP A 103 -6.38 -1.11 -4.02
CA ASP A 103 -6.55 -2.43 -4.62
C ASP A 103 -5.68 -2.60 -5.89
N GLU A 104 -5.65 -1.58 -6.75
CA GLU A 104 -4.86 -1.62 -7.98
C GLU A 104 -3.35 -1.55 -7.72
N LEU A 105 -2.90 -0.76 -6.74
CA LEU A 105 -1.50 -0.75 -6.30
C LEU A 105 -1.07 -2.08 -5.67
N GLN A 106 -1.95 -2.70 -4.87
CA GLN A 106 -1.71 -4.01 -4.27
C GLN A 106 -1.55 -5.09 -5.35
N LYS A 107 -2.44 -5.12 -6.35
CA LYS A 107 -2.31 -6.01 -7.52
C LYS A 107 -1.00 -5.78 -8.27
N ALA A 108 -0.61 -4.53 -8.48
CA ALA A 108 0.65 -4.20 -9.14
C ALA A 108 1.86 -4.75 -8.36
N LEU A 109 1.83 -4.63 -7.02
CA LEU A 109 2.88 -5.13 -6.14
C LEU A 109 3.00 -6.66 -6.19
N ASP A 110 1.86 -7.36 -6.16
CA ASP A 110 1.82 -8.82 -6.18
C ASP A 110 2.28 -9.41 -7.52
N LEU A 111 1.87 -8.79 -8.63
CA LEU A 111 2.36 -9.15 -9.98
C LEU A 111 3.86 -8.89 -10.13
N GLY A 112 4.35 -7.78 -9.56
CA GLY A 112 5.74 -7.36 -9.69
C GLY A 112 6.74 -8.22 -8.94
N ARG A 113 6.32 -8.88 -7.85
CA ARG A 113 7.15 -9.80 -7.06
C ARG A 113 7.41 -11.14 -7.75
N GLY A 114 6.58 -11.57 -8.71
CA GLY A 114 6.69 -12.87 -9.37
C GLY A 114 7.46 -12.91 -10.70
N ALA A 115 7.50 -11.82 -11.47
CA ALA A 115 7.84 -11.89 -12.90
C ALA A 115 9.31 -11.57 -13.27
N ASN A 116 9.94 -10.57 -12.64
CA ASN A 116 11.37 -10.23 -12.74
C ASN A 116 11.56 -8.91 -11.96
N PRO A 117 11.99 -8.92 -10.69
CA PRO A 117 11.96 -7.73 -9.86
C PRO A 117 13.03 -6.74 -10.33
N LYS A 118 12.64 -5.76 -11.16
CA LYS A 118 13.35 -4.48 -11.24
C LYS A 118 13.01 -3.72 -9.95
N GLY A 119 13.82 -3.93 -8.91
CA GLY A 119 13.54 -3.49 -7.53
C GLY A 119 12.97 -2.07 -7.41
N TYR A 120 13.52 -1.10 -8.18
CA TYR A 120 13.09 0.30 -8.12
C TYR A 120 11.58 0.52 -8.35
N MET A 121 10.96 -0.24 -9.26
CA MET A 121 9.54 -0.06 -9.56
C MET A 121 8.66 -0.61 -8.43
N ILE A 122 9.11 -1.68 -7.77
CA ILE A 122 8.40 -2.33 -6.66
C ILE A 122 8.48 -1.48 -5.41
N ASP A 123 9.64 -0.86 -5.16
CA ASP A 123 9.83 0.07 -4.05
C ASP A 123 8.94 1.31 -4.22
N GLU A 124 8.89 1.90 -5.42
CA GLU A 124 7.98 3.00 -5.74
C GLU A 124 6.50 2.63 -5.55
N ILE A 125 6.08 1.45 -6.05
CA ILE A 125 4.70 0.97 -5.87
C ILE A 125 4.36 0.83 -4.39
N TRP A 126 5.26 0.23 -3.61
CA TRP A 126 5.04 0.03 -2.19
C TRP A 126 4.97 1.36 -1.42
N GLN A 127 5.83 2.33 -1.73
CA GLN A 127 5.79 3.64 -1.08
C GLN A 127 4.44 4.33 -1.30
N GLU A 128 3.93 4.30 -2.52
CA GLU A 128 2.63 4.89 -2.84
C GLU A 128 1.47 4.11 -2.21
N LEU A 129 1.54 2.78 -2.18
CA LEU A 129 0.59 1.93 -1.47
C LEU A 129 0.59 2.19 0.03
N ALA A 130 1.76 2.31 0.65
CA ALA A 130 1.92 2.55 2.07
C ALA A 130 1.34 3.90 2.48
N LYS A 131 1.63 4.97 1.71
CA LYS A 131 0.99 6.28 1.90
C LYS A 131 -0.54 6.20 1.80
N ALA A 132 -1.05 5.51 0.79
CA ALA A 132 -2.50 5.37 0.59
C ALA A 132 -3.17 4.59 1.74
N LYS A 133 -2.58 3.49 2.18
CA LYS A 133 -3.07 2.70 3.31
C LYS A 133 -2.96 3.45 4.64
N TYR A 134 -1.90 4.23 4.84
CA TYR A 134 -1.77 5.11 5.99
C TYR A 134 -2.88 6.16 6.01
N LEU A 135 -3.18 6.81 4.88
CA LEU A 135 -4.30 7.75 4.77
C LEU A 135 -5.64 7.07 5.06
N GLN A 136 -5.92 5.89 4.50
CA GLN A 136 -7.13 5.13 4.84
C GLN A 136 -7.26 4.88 6.34
N TRP A 137 -6.16 4.44 6.98
CA TRP A 137 -6.11 4.24 8.41
C TRP A 137 -6.31 5.55 9.19
N GLU A 138 -5.67 6.65 8.80
CA GLU A 138 -5.76 7.95 9.49
C GLU A 138 -7.19 8.49 9.47
N HIS A 139 -7.87 8.39 8.33
CA HIS A 139 -9.28 8.76 8.21
C HIS A 139 -10.17 7.89 9.09
N ALA A 140 -9.96 6.57 9.09
CA ALA A 140 -10.74 5.63 9.89
C ALA A 140 -10.47 5.80 11.40
N SER A 141 -9.22 5.99 11.78
CA SER A 141 -8.74 6.22 13.15
C SER A 141 -9.29 7.53 13.71
N SER A 142 -9.23 8.62 12.95
CA SER A 142 -9.80 9.91 13.36
C SER A 142 -11.29 9.81 13.64
N LYS A 143 -12.04 9.10 12.77
CA LYS A 143 -13.47 8.84 12.97
C LYS A 143 -13.73 8.02 14.23
N ARG A 144 -13.01 6.90 14.41
CA ARG A 144 -13.13 6.04 15.61
C ARG A 144 -12.81 6.80 16.89
N SER A 145 -11.72 7.59 16.89
CA SER A 145 -11.32 8.41 18.05
C SER A 145 -12.42 9.40 18.43
N TRP A 146 -13.07 10.05 17.46
CA TRP A 146 -14.16 10.97 17.72
C TRP A 146 -15.39 10.25 18.29
N GLU A 147 -15.78 9.11 17.70
CA GLU A 147 -16.90 8.28 18.17
C GLU A 147 -16.67 7.77 19.60
N LEU A 148 -15.45 7.27 19.89
CA LEU A 148 -15.07 6.80 21.23
C LEU A 148 -15.12 7.92 22.25
N GLN A 149 -14.61 9.11 21.92
CA GLN A 149 -14.63 10.25 22.84
C GLN A 149 -16.07 10.72 23.12
N SER A 150 -16.90 10.82 22.08
CA SER A 150 -18.31 11.20 22.23
C SER A 150 -19.07 10.20 23.11
N LEU A 151 -18.87 8.89 22.88
CA LEU A 151 -19.49 7.85 23.68
C LEU A 151 -18.99 7.87 25.13
N LYS A 152 -17.70 8.10 25.34
CA LYS A 152 -17.10 8.23 26.68
C LYS A 152 -17.77 9.34 27.48
N GLU A 153 -17.89 10.54 26.89
CA GLU A 153 -18.53 11.70 27.53
C GLU A 153 -20.01 11.43 27.86
N ALA A 154 -20.73 10.75 26.96
CA ALA A 154 -22.11 10.36 27.22
C ALA A 154 -22.22 9.36 28.38
N CYS A 155 -21.33 8.36 28.45
CA CYS A 155 -21.29 7.40 29.56
C CYS A 155 -20.93 8.06 30.89
N GLU A 156 -19.95 8.97 30.90
CA GLU A 156 -19.58 9.73 32.09
C GLU A 156 -20.73 10.60 32.60
N THR A 157 -21.46 11.24 31.68
CA THR A 157 -22.63 12.06 32.01
C THR A 157 -23.75 11.21 32.62
N ALA A 158 -24.08 10.08 31.99
CA ALA A 158 -25.09 9.15 32.51
C ALA A 158 -24.72 8.57 33.88
N LEU A 159 -23.44 8.27 34.13
CA LEU A 159 -22.97 7.83 35.44
C LEU A 159 -23.12 8.92 36.51
N LYS A 160 -22.81 10.17 36.17
CA LYS A 160 -22.98 11.32 37.09
C LYS A 160 -24.45 11.58 37.40
N GLU A 161 -25.33 11.53 36.41
CA GLU A 161 -26.77 11.69 36.60
C GLU A 161 -27.36 10.58 37.48
N LYS A 162 -26.96 9.33 37.26
CA LYS A 162 -27.35 8.20 38.12
C LYS A 162 -26.93 8.42 39.58
N HIS A 163 -25.68 8.84 39.80
CA HIS A 163 -25.19 9.13 41.15
C HIS A 163 -26.00 10.25 41.82
N PHE A 164 -26.32 11.31 41.08
CA PHE A 164 -27.12 12.41 41.60
C PHE A 164 -28.55 11.98 42.03
N LEU A 165 -29.15 11.03 41.30
CA LEU A 165 -30.46 10.45 41.66
C LEU A 165 -30.37 9.53 42.90
N ASP A 166 -29.26 8.83 43.10
CA ASP A 166 -29.03 7.97 44.28
C ASP A 166 -28.73 8.82 45.55
N ASP A 167 -28.08 9.99 45.40
CA ASP A 167 -27.76 10.93 46.49
C ASP A 167 -28.97 11.70 47.04
N SER A 168 -30.08 11.78 46.30
CA SER A 168 -31.28 12.53 46.70
C SER A 168 -32.17 11.78 47.70
N HIS A 169 -31.78 10.58 48.12
CA HIS A 169 -32.44 9.81 49.17
C HIS A 169 -31.86 10.15 50.57
N PRO A 170 -32.69 10.53 51.57
CA PRO A 170 -32.20 10.91 52.89
C PRO A 170 -31.66 9.68 53.64
N GLY A 171 -30.33 9.51 53.60
CA GLY A 171 -29.59 8.43 54.25
C GLY A 171 -28.38 7.88 53.47
N SER A 172 -28.15 8.32 52.22
CA SER A 172 -27.15 7.72 51.29
C SER A 172 -25.78 8.40 51.23
N PHE A 173 -25.54 9.49 51.98
CA PHE A 173 -24.21 10.09 52.12
C PHE A 173 -23.30 9.17 52.94
N SER A 174 -22.76 8.15 52.28
CA SER A 174 -21.72 7.27 52.79
C SER A 174 -20.47 7.43 51.92
N ASP A 175 -19.30 7.54 52.55
CA ASP A 175 -18.01 7.60 51.85
C ASP A 175 -17.83 6.39 50.90
N GLU A 176 -18.49 5.27 51.20
CA GLU A 176 -18.51 4.07 50.35
C GLU A 176 -19.17 4.28 48.98
N ALA A 177 -20.25 5.08 48.90
CA ALA A 177 -20.94 5.37 47.64
C ALA A 177 -20.07 6.23 46.71
N ILE A 178 -19.40 7.24 47.27
CA ILE A 178 -18.46 8.11 46.54
C ILE A 178 -17.27 7.29 46.02
N ILE A 179 -16.69 6.43 46.86
CA ILE A 179 -15.59 5.54 46.48
C ILE A 179 -16.04 4.57 45.36
N SER A 180 -17.25 4.02 45.45
CA SER A 180 -17.83 3.15 44.42
C SER A 180 -17.98 3.88 43.08
N HIS A 181 -18.48 5.12 43.09
CA HIS A 181 -18.62 5.94 41.90
C HIS A 181 -17.29 6.28 41.23
N MET A 182 -16.28 6.67 42.02
CA MET A 182 -14.93 6.93 41.50
C MET A 182 -14.35 5.69 40.82
N LYS A 183 -14.54 4.50 41.41
CA LYS A 183 -14.12 3.23 40.79
C LYS A 183 -14.83 2.96 39.47
N GLN A 184 -16.12 3.28 39.36
CA GLN A 184 -16.87 3.12 38.10
C GLN A 184 -16.32 4.02 36.99
N LEU A 185 -16.00 5.28 37.31
CA LEU A 185 -15.40 6.23 36.35
C LEU A 185 -13.99 5.78 35.92
N GLU A 186 -13.20 5.23 36.85
CA GLU A 186 -11.88 4.68 36.55
C GLU A 186 -11.98 3.46 35.61
N VAL A 187 -12.90 2.52 35.90
CA VAL A 187 -13.16 1.37 35.03
C VAL A 187 -13.64 1.82 33.66
N LEU A 188 -14.55 2.80 33.59
CA LEU A 188 -15.02 3.35 32.32
C LEU A 188 -13.86 3.93 31.52
N SER A 189 -13.02 4.75 32.16
CA SER A 189 -11.84 5.35 31.52
C SER A 189 -10.87 4.30 30.99
N ARG A 190 -10.67 3.20 31.74
CA ARG A 190 -9.83 2.08 31.30
C ARG A 190 -10.40 1.40 30.05
N VAL A 191 -11.70 1.11 30.01
CA VAL A 191 -12.35 0.47 28.84
C VAL A 191 -12.16 1.29 27.58
N PHE A 192 -12.39 2.61 27.65
CA PHE A 192 -12.19 3.48 26.49
C PHE A 192 -10.72 3.64 26.10
N LYS A 193 -9.80 3.61 27.07
CA LYS A 193 -8.36 3.60 26.80
C LYS A 193 -7.99 2.33 26.03
N GLU A 194 -8.34 1.15 26.55
CA GLU A 194 -8.08 -0.15 25.92
C GLU A 194 -8.69 -0.23 24.51
N ALA A 195 -9.90 0.29 24.32
CA ALA A 195 -10.56 0.32 23.01
C ALA A 195 -9.84 1.20 21.97
N GLY A 196 -9.10 2.23 22.42
CA GLY A 196 -8.34 3.13 21.55
C GLY A 196 -6.88 2.69 21.31
N GLU A 197 -6.38 1.65 21.99
CA GLU A 197 -4.94 1.29 21.95
C GLU A 197 -4.45 0.96 20.54
N ALA A 198 -5.25 0.28 19.72
CA ALA A 198 -4.88 -0.10 18.35
C ALA A 198 -4.65 1.11 17.42
N ASP A 199 -5.24 2.26 17.75
CA ASP A 199 -5.15 3.50 16.98
C ASP A 199 -4.03 4.43 17.48
N ILE A 200 -3.25 4.01 18.47
CA ILE A 200 -2.08 4.75 18.96
C ILE A 200 -0.85 4.32 18.15
N PRO A 201 -0.21 5.23 17.39
CA PRO A 201 1.04 4.92 16.70
C PRO A 201 2.14 4.52 17.69
N GLY A 202 2.85 3.45 17.37
CA GLY A 202 3.94 2.92 18.19
C GLY A 202 5.17 2.53 17.36
N GLU A 203 5.92 1.55 17.86
CA GLU A 203 7.06 0.98 17.15
C GLU A 203 6.70 -0.40 16.59
N VAL A 204 7.18 -0.69 15.38
CA VAL A 204 7.00 -2.03 14.79
C VAL A 204 7.92 -3.01 15.52
N PRO A 205 7.44 -4.19 15.95
CA PRO A 205 8.27 -5.17 16.63
C PRO A 205 9.51 -5.58 15.82
N ASP A 206 10.68 -5.59 16.46
CA ASP A 206 11.99 -5.87 15.83
C ASP A 206 12.07 -7.18 15.02
N TYR A 207 11.24 -8.18 15.37
CA TYR A 207 11.19 -9.47 14.67
C TYR A 207 10.42 -9.39 13.34
N LEU A 208 9.65 -8.33 13.10
CA LEU A 208 9.02 -8.01 11.81
C LEU A 208 9.89 -7.07 10.97
N CYS A 209 10.98 -6.55 11.53
CA CYS A 209 11.88 -5.61 10.87
C CYS A 209 13.09 -6.29 10.25
N CYS A 210 13.51 -5.78 9.10
CA CYS A 210 14.70 -6.21 8.39
C CYS A 210 15.97 -5.84 9.17
N LYS A 211 16.91 -6.78 9.30
CA LYS A 211 18.15 -6.55 10.07
C LYS A 211 19.14 -5.59 9.41
N ILE A 212 18.88 -5.15 8.18
CA ILE A 212 19.70 -4.16 7.47
C ILE A 212 18.99 -2.80 7.43
N THR A 213 17.74 -2.75 6.96
CA THR A 213 17.03 -1.47 6.81
C THR A 213 16.36 -1.00 8.08
N LEU A 214 16.13 -1.89 9.05
CA LEU A 214 15.34 -1.65 10.26
C LEU A 214 13.86 -1.32 10.00
N ASP A 215 13.46 -1.20 8.74
CA ASP A 215 12.06 -1.13 8.32
C ASP A 215 11.35 -2.48 8.41
N ILE A 216 10.01 -2.43 8.48
CA ILE A 216 9.14 -3.60 8.35
C ILE A 216 9.42 -4.37 7.05
N LEU A 217 9.47 -5.70 7.15
CA LEU A 217 9.78 -6.61 6.05
C LEU A 217 8.62 -6.66 5.04
N ARG A 218 8.90 -6.42 3.76
CA ARG A 218 7.87 -6.35 2.70
C ARG A 218 7.90 -7.61 1.84
N ASP A 219 9.08 -8.01 1.40
CA ASP A 219 9.34 -9.27 0.69
C ASP A 219 10.44 -10.04 1.41
N PRO A 220 10.12 -10.61 2.59
CA PRO A 220 11.11 -11.27 3.42
C PRO A 220 11.66 -12.53 2.76
N VAL A 221 12.99 -12.68 2.83
CA VAL A 221 13.71 -13.91 2.51
C VAL A 221 14.51 -14.37 3.72
N ILE A 222 14.57 -15.67 3.93
CA ILE A 222 15.32 -16.30 5.02
C ILE A 222 16.62 -16.92 4.49
N THR A 223 17.70 -16.75 5.25
CA THR A 223 19.01 -17.38 5.00
C THR A 223 19.08 -18.76 5.68
N PRO A 224 20.03 -19.64 5.31
CA PRO A 224 20.26 -20.91 6.02
C PRO A 224 20.55 -20.71 7.52
N SER A 225 21.12 -19.57 7.90
CA SER A 225 21.37 -19.14 9.28
C SER A 225 20.08 -18.86 10.08
N GLY A 226 18.92 -18.87 9.42
CA GLY A 226 17.61 -18.57 10.03
C GLY A 226 17.27 -17.08 10.13
N VAL A 227 18.09 -16.19 9.56
CA VAL A 227 17.87 -14.75 9.63
C VAL A 227 17.05 -14.28 8.42
N SER A 228 16.05 -13.43 8.67
CA SER A 228 15.21 -12.87 7.62
C SER A 228 15.62 -11.43 7.25
N TYR A 229 15.64 -11.16 5.95
CA TYR A 229 16.00 -9.86 5.38
C TYR A 229 14.99 -9.47 4.30
N GLU A 230 14.95 -8.17 3.99
CA GLU A 230 14.27 -7.67 2.80
C GLU A 230 15.03 -8.16 1.54
N ARG A 231 14.32 -8.77 0.58
CA ARG A 231 14.92 -9.44 -0.57
C ARG A 231 15.86 -8.53 -1.36
N THR A 232 15.40 -7.34 -1.71
CA THR A 232 16.16 -6.40 -2.54
C THR A 232 17.47 -5.99 -1.85
N VAL A 233 17.42 -5.85 -0.53
CA VAL A 233 18.53 -5.37 0.30
C VAL A 233 19.60 -6.45 0.48
N ILE A 234 19.20 -7.68 0.82
CA ILE A 234 20.18 -8.78 0.95
C ILE A 234 20.81 -9.14 -0.40
N LEU A 235 20.05 -9.11 -1.50
CA LEU A 235 20.61 -9.32 -2.83
C LEU A 235 21.63 -8.23 -3.20
N HIS A 236 21.34 -6.97 -2.86
CA HIS A 236 22.28 -5.87 -3.05
C HIS A 236 23.57 -6.07 -2.22
N HIS A 237 23.43 -6.45 -0.94
CA HIS A 237 24.57 -6.78 -0.06
C HIS A 237 25.44 -7.88 -0.65
N LEU A 238 24.84 -8.99 -1.07
CA LEU A 238 25.56 -10.13 -1.65
C LEU A 238 26.31 -9.76 -2.95
N GLN A 239 25.79 -8.79 -3.70
CA GLN A 239 26.40 -8.31 -4.94
C GLN A 239 27.50 -7.25 -4.70
N LYS A 240 27.32 -6.35 -3.73
CA LYS A 240 28.17 -5.16 -3.56
C LYS A 240 29.15 -5.25 -2.41
N VAL A 241 28.79 -5.93 -1.33
CA VAL A 241 29.58 -6.02 -0.10
C VAL A 241 30.33 -7.34 -0.05
N GLY A 242 29.63 -8.47 -0.21
CA GLY A 242 30.25 -9.78 -0.25
C GLY A 242 29.29 -10.94 -0.02
N LYS A 243 29.73 -12.14 -0.38
CA LYS A 243 28.96 -13.39 -0.30
C LYS A 243 28.95 -14.00 1.10
N PHE A 244 28.44 -13.25 2.06
CA PHE A 244 28.30 -13.69 3.45
C PHE A 244 27.04 -13.10 4.10
N ASP A 245 26.50 -13.82 5.08
CA ASP A 245 25.37 -13.39 5.88
C ASP A 245 25.75 -12.13 6.70
N PRO A 246 25.03 -11.00 6.58
CA PRO A 246 25.38 -9.76 7.27
C PRO A 246 25.47 -9.88 8.79
N VAL A 247 24.69 -10.78 9.39
CA VAL A 247 24.59 -10.96 10.84
C VAL A 247 25.55 -12.05 11.31
N THR A 248 25.47 -13.26 10.73
CA THR A 248 26.26 -14.41 11.22
C THR A 248 27.66 -14.50 10.62
N ARG A 249 27.92 -13.76 9.52
CA ARG A 249 29.16 -13.80 8.73
C ARG A 249 29.45 -15.14 8.06
N GLU A 250 28.51 -16.07 8.09
CA GLU A 250 28.62 -17.35 7.38
C GLU A 250 28.59 -17.14 5.86
N PRO A 251 29.25 -18.00 5.06
CA PRO A 251 29.18 -17.93 3.60
C PRO A 251 27.73 -18.03 3.12
N LEU A 252 27.32 -17.09 2.27
CA LEU A 252 25.95 -17.00 1.77
C LEU A 252 25.96 -16.65 0.28
N ASP A 253 25.24 -17.44 -0.51
CA ASP A 253 25.01 -17.20 -1.93
C ASP A 253 23.52 -16.92 -2.21
N HIS A 254 23.26 -16.12 -3.25
CA HIS A 254 21.91 -15.73 -3.67
C HIS A 254 20.95 -16.91 -3.89
N SER A 255 21.48 -18.05 -4.34
CA SER A 255 20.71 -19.28 -4.58
C SER A 255 20.15 -19.93 -3.31
N GLN A 256 20.69 -19.58 -2.13
CA GLN A 256 20.26 -20.12 -0.84
C GLN A 256 19.13 -19.32 -0.19
N LEU A 257 18.75 -18.17 -0.76
CA LEU A 257 17.69 -17.33 -0.23
C LEU A 257 16.32 -17.93 -0.54
N VAL A 258 15.56 -18.23 0.52
CA VAL A 258 14.20 -18.78 0.40
C VAL A 258 13.17 -17.71 0.78
N PRO A 259 12.09 -17.50 0.02
CA PRO A 259 10.99 -16.63 0.45
C PRO A 259 10.43 -17.06 1.81
N ASN A 260 10.39 -16.15 2.78
CA ASN A 260 9.84 -16.44 4.10
C ASN A 260 8.35 -16.07 4.15
N LEU A 261 7.51 -16.99 3.64
CA LEU A 261 6.07 -16.77 3.53
C LEU A 261 5.41 -16.58 4.92
N ALA A 262 5.90 -17.26 5.95
CA ALA A 262 5.37 -17.13 7.31
C ALA A 262 5.57 -15.72 7.88
N ILE A 263 6.77 -15.14 7.73
CA ILE A 263 7.00 -13.75 8.14
C ILE A 263 6.21 -12.77 7.27
N LYS A 264 6.05 -13.06 5.97
CA LYS A 264 5.22 -12.23 5.09
C LYS A 264 3.76 -12.17 5.56
N GLU A 265 3.18 -13.31 5.93
CA GLU A 265 1.83 -13.39 6.49
C GLU A 265 1.73 -12.72 7.85
N ALA A 266 2.74 -12.90 8.72
CA ALA A 266 2.79 -12.25 10.03
C ALA A 266 2.85 -10.72 9.92
N VAL A 267 3.64 -10.19 8.98
CA VAL A 267 3.68 -8.75 8.68
C VAL A 267 2.33 -8.27 8.18
N GLN A 268 1.68 -9.00 7.27
CA GLN A 268 0.36 -8.60 6.76
C GLN A 268 -0.68 -8.56 7.87
N ALA A 269 -0.75 -9.60 8.71
CA ALA A 269 -1.66 -9.63 9.86
C ALA A 269 -1.37 -8.50 10.86
N TYR A 270 -0.09 -8.16 11.07
CA TYR A 270 0.28 -7.04 11.92
C TYR A 270 -0.21 -5.71 11.34
N LEU A 271 0.01 -5.48 10.04
CA LEU A 271 -0.43 -4.27 9.32
C LEU A 271 -1.95 -4.11 9.28
N ASP A 272 -2.70 -5.22 9.18
CA ASP A 272 -4.16 -5.20 9.22
C ASP A 272 -4.70 -4.70 10.57
N GLY A 273 -3.98 -4.99 11.66
CA GLY A 273 -4.30 -4.51 13.02
C GLY A 273 -3.69 -3.15 13.38
N HIS A 274 -2.63 -2.73 12.69
CA HIS A 274 -1.82 -1.55 13.00
C HIS A 274 -1.58 -0.71 11.75
N GLY A 275 -2.64 -0.11 11.21
CA GLY A 275 -2.56 0.67 9.97
C GLY A 275 -1.56 1.84 10.02
N TRP A 276 -1.28 2.38 11.21
CA TRP A 276 -0.23 3.39 11.41
C TRP A 276 1.17 2.88 11.04
N ALA A 277 1.42 1.57 11.06
CA ALA A 277 2.71 0.98 10.71
C ALA A 277 2.99 1.00 9.20
N TYR A 278 2.04 1.45 8.38
CA TYR A 278 2.30 1.86 7.00
C TYR A 278 3.02 3.21 6.90
N ASN A 279 3.21 3.94 8.00
CA ASN A 279 3.97 5.18 7.96
C ASN A 279 5.45 4.90 7.68
N THR A 280 5.93 5.42 6.56
CA THR A 280 7.31 5.32 6.12
C THR A 280 7.92 6.71 6.26
N ASN A 281 8.48 7.00 7.43
CA ASN A 281 9.23 8.24 7.64
C ASN A 281 10.49 8.30 6.76
#